data_AF-A0A7K0REZ4-F1
#
_entry.id   AF-A0A7K0REZ4-F1
#
_cell.length_a   1.000
_cell.length_b   1.000
_cell.length_c   1.000
_cell.angle_alpha   90.00
_cell.angle_beta   90.00
_cell.angle_gamma   90.00
#
_symmetry.space_group_name_H-M   'P 1'
#
loop_
_entity.id
_entity.type
_entity.pdbx_description
1 polymer ?
#
loop_
_entity_poly.entity_id
_entity_poly.type
_entity_poly.pdbx_seq_one_letter_code
_entity_poly.pdbx_strand_id
1 'polypeptide(L)'
;MTDQRQPTELDRIAEEWVDTLCDLDPDYRVWLGRDGDVTGYGDLSPEGHAAWEAAATRTLSALDAATAVDDVDRVTQADLTAELRLAVETSAARWHLRDLNNIASPAQALRDVYDLMPAEAESDWATIAAKLGNLGGALQGYRETLRQGIREGHIPARRQIDEVITQAERNAGDDGFFVTFATVTAPTDLPESLRNKLRANSELARSAYGEFADFLRDE
;
A
#
# COMPACT_ATOMS: atom_id res chain seq x y z
N MET A 1 13.47 32.05 25.14
CA MET A 1 12.48 31.01 24.81
C MET A 1 11.84 31.47 23.51
N THR A 2 12.13 30.80 22.41
CA THR A 2 11.41 31.02 21.16
C THR A 2 9.95 30.69 21.39
N ASP A 3 9.06 31.61 21.04
CA ASP A 3 7.62 31.41 21.17
C ASP A 3 7.21 30.25 20.26
N GLN A 4 6.39 29.33 20.78
CA GLN A 4 6.03 28.12 20.03
C GLN A 4 4.98 28.49 18.96
N ARG A 5 5.31 28.25 17.68
CA ARG A 5 4.39 28.47 16.55
C ARG A 5 3.09 27.71 16.80
N GLN A 6 1.96 28.41 16.67
CA GLN A 6 0.64 27.79 16.77
C GLN A 6 0.27 27.16 15.41
N PRO A 7 -0.34 25.97 15.40
CA PRO A 7 -0.81 25.35 14.16
C PRO A 7 -1.76 26.26 13.38
N THR A 8 -1.56 26.31 12.07
CA THR A 8 -2.35 27.11 11.12
C THR A 8 -3.41 26.26 10.43
N GLU A 9 -4.22 26.89 9.59
CA GLU A 9 -5.16 26.18 8.73
C GLU A 9 -4.46 25.27 7.70
N LEU A 10 -3.30 25.68 7.19
CA LEU A 10 -2.51 24.87 6.26
C LEU A 10 -1.89 23.65 6.96
N ASP A 11 -1.45 23.81 8.22
CA ASP A 11 -1.02 22.66 9.02
C ASP A 11 -2.18 21.67 9.21
N ARG A 12 -3.39 22.16 9.54
CA ARG A 12 -4.58 21.31 9.70
C ARG A 12 -4.90 20.52 8.42
N ILE A 13 -4.87 21.18 7.25
CA ILE A 13 -5.13 20.52 5.97
C ILE A 13 -4.05 19.44 5.68
N ALA A 14 -2.79 19.73 5.98
CA ALA A 14 -1.70 18.78 5.78
C ALA A 14 -1.82 17.56 6.71
N GLU A 15 -2.14 17.76 7.99
CA GLU A 15 -2.37 16.66 8.95
C GLU A 15 -3.58 15.79 8.55
N GLU A 16 -4.68 16.42 8.12
CA GLU A 16 -5.87 15.71 7.62
C GLU A 16 -5.58 14.91 6.35
N TRP A 17 -4.65 15.37 5.52
CA TRP A 17 -4.20 14.60 4.37
C TRP A 17 -3.47 13.32 4.79
N VAL A 18 -2.61 13.38 5.83
CA VAL A 18 -1.95 12.18 6.37
C VAL A 18 -2.97 11.22 6.98
N ASP A 19 -3.98 11.72 7.69
CA ASP A 19 -5.09 10.90 8.20
C ASP A 19 -5.85 10.22 7.04
N THR A 20 -6.15 10.97 5.99
CA THR A 20 -6.79 10.45 4.78
C THR A 20 -5.97 9.36 4.10
N LEU A 21 -4.64 9.51 4.02
CA LEU A 21 -3.75 8.48 3.50
C LEU A 21 -3.81 7.20 4.34
N CYS A 22 -3.82 7.33 5.68
CA CYS A 22 -3.94 6.19 6.59
C CYS A 22 -5.30 5.47 6.53
N ASP A 23 -6.35 6.18 6.11
CA ASP A 23 -7.70 5.63 5.93
C ASP A 23 -7.86 4.95 4.57
N LEU A 24 -7.23 5.50 3.52
CA LEU A 24 -7.22 4.91 2.18
C LEU A 24 -6.29 3.71 2.07
N ASP A 25 -5.14 3.77 2.73
CA ASP A 25 -4.15 2.68 2.76
C ASP A 25 -3.58 2.51 4.18
N PRO A 26 -4.03 1.47 4.91
CA PRO A 26 -3.53 1.13 6.23
C PRO A 26 -2.01 0.90 6.32
N ASP A 27 -1.31 0.64 5.21
CA ASP A 27 0.14 0.46 5.23
C ASP A 27 0.86 1.75 5.67
N TYR A 28 0.29 2.94 5.41
CA TYR A 28 0.84 4.19 5.93
C TYR A 28 0.92 4.20 7.46
N ARG A 29 0.00 3.53 8.16
CA ARG A 29 0.05 3.43 9.63
C ARG A 29 1.26 2.62 10.08
N VAL A 30 1.62 1.57 9.34
CA VAL A 30 2.83 0.78 9.60
C VAL A 30 4.08 1.63 9.36
N TRP A 31 4.19 2.29 8.21
CA TRP A 31 5.34 3.12 7.85
C TRP A 31 5.57 4.29 8.82
N LEU A 32 4.48 4.92 9.28
CA LEU A 32 4.53 6.08 10.16
C LEU A 32 4.58 5.70 11.65
N GLY A 33 4.38 4.42 11.99
CA GLY A 33 4.23 3.98 13.38
C GLY A 33 2.98 4.57 14.07
N ARG A 34 1.91 4.82 13.31
CA ARG A 34 0.65 5.35 13.83
C ARG A 34 -0.26 4.20 14.28
N ASP A 35 -0.97 4.43 15.38
CA ASP A 35 -1.99 3.50 15.87
C ASP A 35 -3.14 3.33 14.86
N GLY A 36 -3.82 2.18 14.91
CA GLY A 36 -5.00 1.88 14.11
C GLY A 36 -5.02 0.44 13.61
N ASP A 37 -6.00 0.13 12.76
CA ASP A 37 -6.04 -1.16 12.07
C ASP A 37 -4.97 -1.18 10.97
N VAL A 38 -4.07 -2.17 11.02
CA VAL A 38 -3.01 -2.42 10.04
C VAL A 38 -3.16 -3.78 9.36
N THR A 39 -4.28 -4.47 9.62
CA THR A 39 -4.58 -5.79 9.03
C THR A 39 -5.09 -5.68 7.60
N GLY A 40 -5.62 -4.52 7.21
CA GLY A 40 -6.05 -4.25 5.83
C GLY A 40 -4.90 -3.88 4.90
N TYR A 41 -5.26 -3.62 3.65
CA TYR A 41 -4.41 -3.04 2.61
C TYR A 41 -5.19 -1.92 1.93
N GLY A 42 -4.50 -0.99 1.27
CA GLY A 42 -5.15 -0.07 0.34
C GLY A 42 -5.96 -0.82 -0.73
N ASP A 43 -7.06 -0.19 -1.14
CA ASP A 43 -7.85 -0.71 -2.27
C ASP A 43 -7.11 -0.45 -3.59
N LEU A 44 -6.51 -1.49 -4.15
CA LEU A 44 -5.73 -1.42 -5.39
C LEU A 44 -6.58 -1.56 -6.66
N SER A 45 -7.92 -1.61 -6.53
CA SER A 45 -8.86 -1.63 -7.65
C SER A 45 -9.00 -0.25 -8.32
N PRO A 46 -9.65 -0.17 -9.49
CA PRO A 46 -10.01 1.10 -10.10
C PRO A 46 -10.86 2.01 -9.19
N GLU A 47 -11.75 1.43 -8.39
CA GLU A 47 -12.58 2.15 -7.43
C GLU A 47 -11.74 2.76 -6.30
N GLY A 48 -10.77 2.01 -5.78
CA GLY A 48 -9.82 2.50 -4.78
C GLY A 48 -8.95 3.64 -5.31
N HIS A 49 -8.45 3.50 -6.53
CA HIS A 49 -7.72 4.57 -7.22
C HIS A 49 -8.59 5.82 -7.42
N ALA A 50 -9.85 5.67 -7.82
CA ALA A 50 -10.79 6.78 -7.96
C ALA A 50 -11.10 7.47 -6.61
N ALA A 51 -11.17 6.70 -5.51
CA ALA A 51 -11.35 7.25 -4.17
C ALA A 51 -10.13 8.09 -3.75
N TRP A 52 -8.92 7.59 -4.04
CA TRP A 52 -7.68 8.34 -3.79
C TRP A 52 -7.61 9.62 -4.61
N GLU A 53 -7.91 9.58 -5.91
CA GLU A 53 -7.90 10.77 -6.77
C GLU A 53 -8.92 11.82 -6.29
N ALA A 54 -10.12 11.37 -5.89
CA ALA A 54 -11.13 12.25 -5.33
C ALA A 54 -10.68 12.90 -4.02
N ALA A 55 -9.96 12.15 -3.17
CA ALA A 55 -9.39 12.69 -1.94
C ALA A 55 -8.28 13.71 -2.22
N ALA A 56 -7.32 13.38 -3.10
CA ALA A 56 -6.26 14.28 -3.52
C ALA A 56 -6.80 15.59 -4.12
N THR A 57 -7.85 15.51 -4.94
CA THR A 57 -8.51 16.68 -5.55
C THR A 57 -9.19 17.58 -4.51
N ARG A 58 -9.83 16.98 -3.49
CA ARG A 58 -10.43 17.74 -2.38
C ARG A 58 -9.37 18.45 -1.55
N THR A 59 -8.28 17.75 -1.21
CA THR A 59 -7.16 18.33 -0.47
C THR A 59 -6.52 19.48 -1.25
N LEU A 60 -6.27 19.28 -2.54
CA LEU A 60 -5.73 20.31 -3.42
C LEU A 60 -6.64 21.55 -3.47
N SER A 61 -7.96 21.37 -3.55
CA SER A 61 -8.93 22.46 -3.53
C SER A 61 -8.91 23.23 -2.20
N ALA A 62 -8.71 22.53 -1.07
CA ALA A 62 -8.58 23.15 0.25
C ALA A 62 -7.27 23.97 0.36
N LEU A 63 -6.15 23.42 -0.14
CA LEU A 63 -4.86 24.11 -0.18
C LEU A 63 -4.91 25.38 -1.03
N ASP A 64 -5.58 25.34 -2.18
CA ASP A 64 -5.73 26.50 -3.06
C ASP A 64 -6.62 27.61 -2.45
N ALA A 65 -7.54 27.25 -1.56
CA ALA A 65 -8.39 28.21 -0.85
C ALA A 65 -7.74 28.79 0.41
N ALA A 66 -6.74 28.12 0.98
CA ALA A 66 -6.08 28.54 2.21
C ALA A 66 -5.09 29.68 1.97
N THR A 67 -4.94 30.56 2.97
CA THR A 67 -4.00 31.69 2.93
C THR A 67 -2.83 31.40 3.86
N ALA A 68 -1.61 31.37 3.32
CA ALA A 68 -0.40 31.25 4.12
C ALA A 68 -0.19 32.47 5.03
N VAL A 69 0.01 32.24 6.33
CA VAL A 69 0.20 33.32 7.30
C VAL A 69 1.67 33.55 7.69
N ASP A 70 2.56 32.63 7.31
CA ASP A 70 4.00 32.73 7.52
C ASP A 70 4.81 31.96 6.46
N ASP A 71 6.14 31.96 6.60
CA ASP A 71 7.03 31.30 5.65
C ASP A 71 6.95 29.76 5.71
N VAL A 72 6.54 29.17 6.84
CA VAL A 72 6.35 27.73 6.96
C VAL A 72 5.13 27.31 6.14
N ASP A 73 4.01 28.02 6.29
CA ASP A 73 2.81 27.83 5.48
C ASP A 73 3.08 27.97 3.98
N ARG A 74 3.90 28.97 3.59
CA ARG A 74 4.27 29.15 2.19
C ARG A 74 5.01 27.95 1.62
N VAL A 75 5.86 27.31 2.41
CA VAL A 75 6.57 26.08 2.01
C VAL A 75 5.59 24.92 1.94
N THR A 76 4.79 24.68 2.98
CA THR A 76 3.77 23.62 3.01
C THR A 76 2.82 23.72 1.83
N GLN A 77 2.28 24.92 1.58
CA GLN A 77 1.37 25.16 0.47
C GLN A 77 2.05 24.95 -0.87
N ALA A 78 3.29 25.41 -1.06
CA ALA A 78 4.00 25.21 -2.32
C ALA A 78 4.29 23.72 -2.59
N ASP A 79 4.78 23.00 -1.59
CA ASP A 79 5.23 21.62 -1.69
C ASP A 79 4.06 20.66 -1.87
N LEU A 80 3.12 20.63 -0.91
CA LEU A 80 2.00 19.69 -0.95
C LEU A 80 1.08 19.92 -2.15
N THR A 81 0.89 21.18 -2.56
CA THR A 81 0.12 21.51 -3.77
C THR A 81 0.83 20.99 -5.03
N ALA A 82 2.16 21.13 -5.12
CA ALA A 82 2.92 20.64 -6.26
C ALA A 82 2.85 19.10 -6.36
N GLU A 83 3.04 18.41 -5.24
CA GLU A 83 2.94 16.94 -5.16
C GLU A 83 1.54 16.45 -5.55
N LEU A 84 0.48 17.00 -4.97
CA LEU A 84 -0.90 16.58 -5.27
C LEU A 84 -1.31 16.88 -6.72
N ARG A 85 -0.88 18.01 -7.28
CA ARG A 85 -1.12 18.32 -8.70
C ARG A 85 -0.43 17.30 -9.61
N LEU A 86 0.84 17.00 -9.36
CA LEU A 86 1.59 16.02 -10.13
C LEU A 86 0.94 14.63 -10.04
N ALA A 87 0.49 14.25 -8.85
CA ALA A 87 -0.27 13.03 -8.59
C ALA A 87 -1.54 12.94 -9.45
N VAL A 88 -2.38 13.98 -9.45
CA VAL A 88 -3.61 14.04 -10.24
C VAL A 88 -3.30 14.02 -11.76
N GLU A 89 -2.29 14.77 -12.21
CA GLU A 89 -1.86 14.76 -13.61
C GLU A 89 -1.36 13.38 -14.05
N THR A 90 -0.65 12.68 -13.16
CA THR A 90 -0.17 11.31 -13.38
C THR A 90 -1.32 10.31 -13.46
N SER A 91 -2.35 10.48 -12.62
CA SER A 91 -3.60 9.72 -12.70
C SER A 91 -4.31 9.96 -14.04
N ALA A 92 -4.48 11.23 -14.45
CA ALA A 92 -5.12 11.61 -15.70
C ALA A 92 -4.36 11.06 -16.93
N ALA A 93 -3.03 10.94 -16.84
CA ALA A 93 -2.19 10.27 -17.83
C ALA A 93 -2.23 8.73 -17.75
N ARG A 94 -3.03 8.16 -16.85
CA ARG A 94 -3.33 6.73 -16.70
C ARG A 94 -2.10 5.87 -16.38
N TRP A 95 -1.15 6.42 -15.64
CA TRP A 95 0.05 5.68 -15.25
C TRP A 95 -0.25 4.53 -14.28
N HIS A 96 -1.21 4.71 -13.37
CA HIS A 96 -1.65 3.70 -12.39
C HIS A 96 -2.09 2.39 -13.06
N LEU A 97 -2.68 2.45 -14.27
CA LEU A 97 -3.13 1.28 -15.03
C LEU A 97 -1.99 0.35 -15.48
N ARG A 98 -0.74 0.82 -15.42
CA ARG A 98 0.46 0.07 -15.81
C ARG A 98 1.57 0.16 -14.78
N ASP A 99 1.24 0.49 -13.54
CA ASP A 99 2.22 0.57 -12.47
C ASP A 99 2.70 -0.83 -12.08
N LEU A 100 3.70 -1.32 -12.82
CA LEU A 100 4.35 -2.60 -12.63
C LEU A 100 5.81 -2.47 -13.05
N ASN A 101 6.70 -2.63 -12.09
CA ASN A 101 8.13 -2.57 -12.30
C ASN A 101 8.88 -3.46 -11.30
N ASN A 102 10.19 -3.60 -11.48
CA ASN A 102 11.01 -4.56 -10.75
C ASN A 102 11.42 -4.14 -9.34
N ILE A 103 11.07 -2.93 -8.88
CA ILE A 103 11.61 -2.37 -7.63
C ILE A 103 10.57 -1.72 -6.73
N ALA A 104 9.62 -0.97 -7.28
CA ALA A 104 8.68 -0.17 -6.52
C ALA A 104 7.33 -0.11 -7.25
N SER A 105 6.52 -1.16 -7.06
CA SER A 105 5.14 -1.25 -7.50
C SER A 105 4.33 -2.05 -6.47
N PRO A 106 2.99 -2.12 -6.59
CA PRO A 106 2.17 -2.86 -5.63
C PRO A 106 2.59 -4.32 -5.43
N ALA A 107 3.17 -4.96 -6.46
CA ALA A 107 3.68 -6.33 -6.38
C ALA A 107 4.74 -6.52 -5.28
N GLN A 108 5.61 -5.53 -5.05
CA GLN A 108 6.63 -5.57 -4.00
C GLN A 108 6.07 -5.03 -2.67
N ALA A 109 5.35 -3.91 -2.72
CA ALA A 109 4.86 -3.21 -1.52
C ALA A 109 4.01 -4.11 -0.60
N LEU A 110 3.13 -4.94 -1.18
CA LEU A 110 2.26 -5.86 -0.44
C LEU A 110 3.03 -6.90 0.41
N ARG A 111 4.26 -7.24 0.01
CA ARG A 111 5.18 -8.07 0.78
C ARG A 111 6.08 -7.23 1.68
N ASP A 112 6.52 -6.06 1.22
CA ASP A 112 7.51 -5.24 1.92
C ASP A 112 7.04 -4.70 3.26
N VAL A 113 5.74 -4.45 3.41
CA VAL A 113 5.16 -3.98 4.67
C VAL A 113 5.44 -4.91 5.87
N TYR A 114 5.59 -6.22 5.64
CA TYR A 114 5.85 -7.20 6.72
C TYR A 114 7.21 -7.01 7.39
N ASP A 115 8.19 -6.41 6.72
CA ASP A 115 9.51 -6.15 7.31
C ASP A 115 9.46 -5.05 8.39
N LEU A 116 8.39 -4.26 8.41
CA LEU A 116 8.20 -3.15 9.34
C LEU A 116 7.18 -3.43 10.43
N MET A 117 6.40 -4.50 10.28
CA MET A 117 5.43 -4.88 11.30
C MET A 117 6.15 -5.36 12.57
N PRO A 118 5.68 -4.95 13.76
CA PRO A 118 6.11 -5.57 15.01
C PRO A 118 5.92 -7.09 14.94
N ALA A 119 6.82 -7.84 15.58
CA ALA A 119 6.82 -9.30 15.58
C ALA A 119 7.32 -9.87 16.93
N GLU A 120 7.10 -9.14 18.02
CA GLU A 120 7.63 -9.48 19.35
C GLU A 120 6.57 -10.14 20.24
N ALA A 121 5.35 -9.61 20.23
CA ALA A 121 4.25 -10.06 21.08
C ALA A 121 3.28 -10.99 20.34
N GLU A 122 2.52 -11.80 21.09
CA GLU A 122 1.46 -12.65 20.54
C GLU A 122 0.43 -11.84 19.71
N SER A 123 0.09 -10.63 20.18
CA SER A 123 -0.81 -9.71 19.48
C SER A 123 -0.26 -9.28 18.12
N ASP A 124 1.05 -9.13 18.00
CA ASP A 124 1.69 -8.73 16.76
C ASP A 124 1.53 -9.83 15.72
N TRP A 125 1.76 -11.08 16.13
CA TRP A 125 1.57 -12.26 15.29
C TRP A 125 0.10 -12.51 14.94
N ALA A 126 -0.84 -12.14 15.81
CA ALA A 126 -2.26 -12.16 15.47
C ALA A 126 -2.62 -11.15 14.38
N THR A 127 -2.04 -9.94 14.44
CA THR A 127 -2.18 -8.89 13.41
C THR A 127 -1.55 -9.33 12.08
N ILE A 128 -0.33 -9.89 12.12
CA ILE A 128 0.34 -10.46 10.94
C ILE A 128 -0.50 -11.56 10.31
N ALA A 129 -1.04 -12.49 11.12
CA ALA A 129 -1.90 -13.55 10.62
C ALA A 129 -3.13 -12.99 9.91
N ALA A 130 -3.79 -11.97 10.48
CA ALA A 130 -4.94 -11.33 9.86
C ALA A 130 -4.56 -10.66 8.53
N LYS A 131 -3.45 -9.93 8.49
CA LYS A 131 -2.96 -9.26 7.27
C LYS A 131 -2.63 -10.25 6.15
N LEU A 132 -1.99 -11.37 6.46
CA LEU A 132 -1.74 -12.46 5.50
C LEU A 132 -3.03 -12.95 4.85
N GLY A 133 -4.11 -13.07 5.63
CA GLY A 133 -5.42 -13.51 5.14
C GLY A 133 -6.09 -12.51 4.20
N ASN A 134 -5.76 -11.22 4.30
CA ASN A 134 -6.34 -10.15 3.49
C ASN A 134 -5.57 -9.89 2.19
N LEU A 135 -4.34 -10.40 2.06
CA LEU A 135 -3.44 -10.13 0.93
C LEU A 135 -4.04 -10.53 -0.43
N GLY A 136 -4.81 -11.62 -0.48
CA GLY A 136 -5.47 -12.05 -1.71
C GLY A 136 -6.48 -11.04 -2.27
N GLY A 137 -7.16 -10.30 -1.38
CA GLY A 137 -8.08 -9.22 -1.79
C GLY A 137 -7.34 -8.06 -2.44
N ALA A 138 -6.19 -7.66 -1.89
CA ALA A 138 -5.37 -6.58 -2.45
C ALA A 138 -4.82 -6.95 -3.84
N LEU A 139 -4.29 -8.17 -4.01
CA LEU A 139 -3.84 -8.66 -5.31
C LEU A 139 -4.98 -8.78 -6.32
N GLN A 140 -6.19 -9.13 -5.88
CA GLN A 140 -7.36 -9.15 -6.75
C GLN A 140 -7.68 -7.76 -7.32
N GLY A 141 -7.74 -6.73 -6.47
CA GLY A 141 -7.95 -5.35 -6.92
C GLY A 141 -6.84 -4.87 -7.86
N TYR A 142 -5.58 -5.20 -7.54
CA TYR A 142 -4.46 -4.85 -8.41
C TYR A 142 -4.56 -5.49 -9.80
N ARG A 143 -4.96 -6.78 -9.89
CA ARG A 143 -5.25 -7.44 -11.17
C ARG A 143 -6.37 -6.74 -11.94
N GLU A 144 -7.41 -6.26 -11.27
CA GLU A 144 -8.51 -5.52 -11.92
C GLU A 144 -8.02 -4.21 -12.56
N THR A 145 -7.17 -3.47 -11.85
CA THR A 145 -6.52 -2.26 -12.37
C THR A 145 -5.63 -2.57 -13.59
N LEU A 146 -4.80 -3.60 -13.52
CA LEU A 146 -3.94 -3.99 -14.65
C LEU A 146 -4.77 -4.50 -15.85
N ARG A 147 -5.87 -5.24 -15.62
CA ARG A 147 -6.82 -5.63 -16.69
C ARG A 147 -7.49 -4.44 -17.34
N GLN A 148 -7.81 -3.40 -16.58
CA GLN A 148 -8.27 -2.14 -17.17
C GLN A 148 -7.17 -1.51 -18.04
N GLY A 149 -5.92 -1.50 -17.59
CA GLY A 149 -4.78 -1.09 -18.41
C GLY A 149 -4.66 -1.85 -19.71
N ILE A 150 -4.77 -3.19 -19.69
CA ILE A 150 -4.78 -4.03 -20.89
C ILE A 150 -5.89 -3.62 -21.85
N ARG A 151 -7.13 -3.46 -21.36
CA ARG A 151 -8.29 -3.05 -22.19
C ARG A 151 -8.11 -1.68 -22.82
N GLU A 152 -7.42 -0.76 -22.13
CA GLU A 152 -7.21 0.62 -22.57
C GLU A 152 -5.88 0.84 -23.33
N GLY A 153 -5.06 -0.20 -23.49
CA GLY A 153 -3.76 -0.12 -24.17
C GLY A 153 -2.65 0.51 -23.33
N HIS A 154 -2.84 0.63 -22.02
CA HIS A 154 -1.83 1.04 -21.05
C HIS A 154 -1.19 -0.21 -20.43
N ILE A 155 -0.18 -0.77 -21.11
CA ILE A 155 0.44 -2.05 -20.73
C ILE A 155 1.89 -1.81 -20.27
N PRO A 156 2.37 -2.49 -19.20
CA PRO A 156 3.78 -2.45 -18.79
C PRO A 156 4.73 -2.99 -19.87
N ALA A 157 6.00 -2.64 -19.77
CA ALA A 157 7.02 -3.22 -20.64
C ALA A 157 7.19 -4.72 -20.32
N ARG A 158 7.25 -5.59 -21.33
CA ARG A 158 7.43 -7.04 -21.17
C ARG A 158 8.54 -7.43 -20.19
N ARG A 159 9.69 -6.74 -20.23
CA ARG A 159 10.81 -7.02 -19.31
C ARG A 159 10.46 -6.81 -17.83
N GLN A 160 9.57 -5.86 -17.53
CA GLN A 160 9.10 -5.63 -16.17
C GLN A 160 8.12 -6.73 -15.75
N ILE A 161 7.25 -7.17 -16.67
CA ILE A 161 6.34 -8.29 -16.43
C ILE A 161 7.12 -9.57 -16.12
N ASP A 162 8.11 -9.92 -16.94
CA ASP A 162 8.95 -11.12 -16.75
C ASP A 162 9.69 -11.12 -15.38
N GLU A 163 10.17 -9.95 -14.96
CA GLU A 163 10.85 -9.80 -13.67
C GLU A 163 9.87 -9.90 -12.49
N VAL A 164 8.70 -9.27 -12.58
CA VAL A 164 7.68 -9.36 -11.53
C VAL A 164 7.10 -10.77 -11.42
N ILE A 165 6.94 -11.50 -12.53
CA ILE A 165 6.60 -12.94 -12.50
C ILE A 165 7.63 -13.71 -11.68
N THR A 166 8.92 -13.50 -11.96
CA THR A 166 10.00 -14.19 -11.24
C THR A 166 9.96 -13.90 -9.73
N GLN A 167 9.70 -12.65 -9.35
CA GLN A 167 9.58 -12.26 -7.93
C GLN A 167 8.32 -12.84 -7.28
N ALA A 168 7.18 -12.80 -7.98
CA ALA A 168 5.92 -13.35 -7.50
C ALA A 168 6.01 -14.87 -7.29
N GLU A 169 6.64 -15.60 -8.22
CA GLU A 169 6.88 -17.04 -8.09
C GLU A 169 7.77 -17.39 -6.89
N ARG A 170 8.78 -16.58 -6.58
CA ARG A 170 9.60 -16.77 -5.37
C ARG A 170 8.77 -16.59 -4.10
N ASN A 171 7.91 -15.58 -4.07
CA ASN A 171 7.02 -15.36 -2.93
C ASN A 171 5.97 -16.48 -2.81
N ALA A 172 5.56 -17.06 -3.94
CA ALA A 172 4.62 -18.18 -4.04
C ALA A 172 5.26 -19.57 -3.83
N GLY A 173 6.56 -19.68 -3.56
CA GLY A 173 7.23 -20.96 -3.30
C GLY A 173 6.79 -21.63 -2.00
N ASP A 174 6.96 -22.95 -1.88
CA ASP A 174 6.72 -23.70 -0.62
C ASP A 174 7.64 -23.23 0.52
N ASP A 175 8.83 -22.74 0.17
CA ASP A 175 9.82 -22.09 1.04
C ASP A 175 9.89 -20.57 0.80
N GLY A 176 8.89 -20.00 0.13
CA GLY A 176 8.78 -18.58 -0.17
C GLY A 176 8.59 -17.72 1.08
N PHE A 177 8.60 -16.39 0.89
CA PHE A 177 8.57 -15.41 1.99
C PHE A 177 7.44 -15.68 2.98
N PHE A 178 6.19 -15.80 2.52
CA PHE A 178 5.02 -15.89 3.41
C PHE A 178 5.05 -17.13 4.30
N VAL A 179 5.39 -18.29 3.74
CA VAL A 179 5.47 -19.55 4.49
C VAL A 179 6.63 -19.51 5.48
N THR A 180 7.81 -19.07 5.03
CA THR A 180 9.00 -18.96 5.88
C THR A 180 8.77 -17.98 7.03
N PHE A 181 8.22 -16.80 6.75
CA PHE A 181 7.93 -15.78 7.75
C PHE A 181 6.93 -16.29 8.81
N ALA A 182 5.84 -16.93 8.38
CA ALA A 182 4.79 -17.39 9.28
C ALA A 182 5.15 -18.65 10.09
N THR A 183 6.12 -19.45 9.63
CA THR A 183 6.42 -20.77 10.24
C THR A 183 7.82 -20.91 10.82
N VAL A 184 8.79 -20.15 10.32
CA VAL A 184 10.19 -20.20 10.77
C VAL A 184 10.52 -19.03 11.69
N THR A 185 10.05 -17.82 11.34
CA THR A 185 10.32 -16.62 12.14
C THR A 185 9.39 -16.51 13.36
N ALA A 186 8.17 -17.07 13.27
CA ALA A 186 7.20 -17.03 14.36
C ALA A 186 7.71 -17.74 15.64
N PRO A 187 7.50 -17.15 16.83
CA PRO A 187 7.84 -17.79 18.10
C PRO A 187 7.19 -19.16 18.26
N THR A 188 7.94 -20.11 18.81
CA THR A 188 7.48 -21.51 18.96
C THR A 188 6.43 -21.67 20.06
N ASP A 189 6.38 -20.75 21.01
CA ASP A 189 5.50 -20.73 22.18
C ASP A 189 4.14 -20.05 21.95
N LEU A 190 3.87 -19.52 20.75
CA LEU A 190 2.55 -19.01 20.38
C LEU A 190 1.45 -20.07 20.58
N PRO A 191 0.20 -19.69 20.92
CA PRO A 191 -0.91 -20.62 21.01
C PRO A 191 -1.09 -21.44 19.72
N GLU A 192 -1.43 -22.71 19.84
CA GLU A 192 -1.59 -23.61 18.68
C GLU A 192 -2.64 -23.09 17.69
N SER A 193 -3.71 -22.48 18.19
CA SER A 193 -4.74 -21.84 17.36
C SER A 193 -4.17 -20.71 16.51
N LEU A 194 -3.24 -19.91 17.03
CA LEU A 194 -2.60 -18.83 16.30
C LEU A 194 -1.57 -19.37 15.28
N ARG A 195 -0.76 -20.35 15.65
CA ARG A 195 0.16 -21.01 14.70
C ARG A 195 -0.58 -21.65 13.52
N ASN A 196 -1.75 -22.24 13.76
CA ASN A 196 -2.59 -22.79 12.70
C ASN A 196 -3.15 -21.70 11.79
N LYS A 197 -3.57 -20.55 12.34
CA LYS A 197 -4.01 -19.39 11.55
C LYS A 197 -2.88 -18.81 10.70
N LEU A 198 -1.69 -18.62 11.28
CA LEU A 198 -0.50 -18.14 10.56
C LEU A 198 -0.20 -19.03 9.36
N ARG A 199 -0.16 -20.35 9.57
CA ARG A 199 0.06 -21.32 8.49
C ARG A 199 -1.03 -21.27 7.41
N ALA A 200 -2.30 -21.27 7.81
CA ALA A 200 -3.41 -21.25 6.86
C ALA A 200 -3.37 -19.96 6.01
N ASN A 201 -3.18 -18.81 6.66
CA ASN A 201 -3.18 -17.52 5.97
C ASN A 201 -1.90 -17.28 5.16
N SER A 202 -0.75 -17.85 5.55
CA SER A 202 0.45 -17.81 4.71
C SER A 202 0.28 -18.62 3.42
N GLU A 203 -0.42 -19.76 3.46
CA GLU A 203 -0.74 -20.51 2.25
C GLU A 203 -1.71 -19.75 1.34
N LEU A 204 -2.67 -19.01 1.91
CA LEU A 204 -3.54 -18.13 1.12
C LEU A 204 -2.75 -16.99 0.45
N ALA A 205 -1.87 -16.32 1.19
CA ALA A 205 -1.01 -15.26 0.65
C ALA A 205 -0.09 -15.78 -0.47
N ARG A 206 0.55 -16.93 -0.23
CA ARG A 206 1.39 -17.63 -1.21
C ARG A 206 0.58 -17.98 -2.47
N SER A 207 -0.60 -18.58 -2.33
CA SER A 207 -1.48 -18.94 -3.45
C SER A 207 -1.86 -17.71 -4.26
N ALA A 208 -2.19 -16.59 -3.59
CA ALA A 208 -2.57 -15.35 -4.27
C ALA A 208 -1.43 -14.78 -5.13
N TYR A 209 -0.18 -14.86 -4.68
CA TYR A 209 0.97 -14.50 -5.51
C TYR A 209 1.20 -15.46 -6.68
N GLY A 210 0.91 -16.74 -6.49
CA GLY A 210 0.93 -17.72 -7.58
C GLY A 210 -0.10 -17.37 -8.67
N GLU A 211 -1.34 -17.09 -8.27
CA GLU A 211 -2.38 -16.65 -9.21
C GLU A 211 -2.07 -15.29 -9.86
N PHE A 212 -1.36 -14.40 -9.15
CA PHE A 212 -0.88 -13.15 -9.72
C PHE A 212 0.20 -13.38 -10.78
N ALA A 213 1.14 -14.29 -10.54
CA ALA A 213 2.15 -14.68 -11.54
C ALA A 213 1.50 -15.32 -12.78
N ASP A 214 0.49 -16.17 -12.59
CA ASP A 214 -0.26 -16.78 -13.70
C ASP A 214 -1.01 -15.70 -14.51
N PHE A 215 -1.68 -14.76 -13.83
CA PHE A 215 -2.30 -13.61 -14.48
C PHE A 215 -1.32 -12.85 -15.38
N LEU A 216 -0.13 -12.50 -14.86
CA LEU A 216 0.88 -11.78 -15.62
C LEU A 216 1.45 -12.57 -16.81
N ARG A 217 1.41 -13.91 -16.74
CA ARG A 217 1.91 -14.79 -17.80
C ARG A 217 0.89 -14.96 -18.93
N ASP A 218 -0.38 -15.03 -18.58
CA ASP A 218 -1.45 -15.50 -19.46
C ASP A 218 -2.32 -14.37 -20.05
N GLU A 219 -2.35 -13.19 -19.43
CA GLU A 219 -3.10 -11.99 -19.88
C GLU A 219 -2.18 -10.85 -20.37
#